data_AF-A0A4V1UP63-F1
#
_entry.id   AF-A0A4V1UP63-F1
#
_cell.length_a   1.000
_cell.length_b   1.000
_cell.length_c   1.000
_cell.angle_alpha   90.00
_cell.angle_beta   90.00
_cell.angle_gamma   90.00
#
_symmetry.space_group_name_H-M   'P 1'
#
loop_
_entity.id
_entity.type
_entity.pdbx_description
1 polymer ?
#
loop_
_entity_poly.entity_id
_entity_poly.type
_entity_poly.pdbx_seq_one_letter_code
_entity_poly.pdbx_strand_id
1 'polypeptide(L)'
;LIKKRSREYYLSNKQTPAYLEPDGTDFLSPSLEIADLMTRVLSKTEFLNWFNGFYTPAGINNILKLPVVSDRSDFQIVHLDGLSLSRAWCLKNIAKQLPAGHPYKNKFMLAADKFLQQTIPHVTSGNYGGDHWLASFAVYAIFQN
;
A
#
# COMPACT_ATOMS: atom_id res chain seq x y z
N LEU A 1 -3.49 -15.92 18.03
CA LEU A 1 -3.05 -16.61 16.80
C LEU A 1 -2.43 -15.65 15.77
N ILE A 2 -3.17 -14.61 15.31
CA ILE A 2 -2.73 -13.67 14.26
C ILE A 2 -1.35 -13.04 14.56
N LYS A 3 -1.19 -12.33 15.68
CA LYS A 3 0.10 -11.71 16.06
C LYS A 3 1.28 -12.67 16.06
N LYS A 4 1.06 -13.91 16.53
CA LYS A 4 2.10 -14.96 16.55
C LYS A 4 2.52 -15.33 15.12
N ARG A 5 1.56 -15.66 14.25
CA ARG A 5 1.85 -16.04 12.86
C ARG A 5 2.46 -14.90 12.04
N SER A 6 1.99 -13.66 12.21
CA SER A 6 2.59 -12.51 11.54
C SER A 6 4.07 -12.33 11.88
N ARG A 7 4.44 -12.50 13.16
CA ARG A 7 5.86 -12.46 13.57
C ARG A 7 6.65 -13.62 12.99
N GLU A 8 6.12 -14.84 13.03
CA GLU A 8 6.78 -16.03 12.45
C GLU A 8 7.08 -15.87 10.96
N TYR A 9 6.15 -15.28 10.19
CA TYR A 9 6.30 -15.13 8.74
C TYR A 9 7.15 -13.94 8.33
N TYR A 10 7.02 -12.80 9.02
CA TYR A 10 7.52 -11.52 8.50
C TYR A 10 8.61 -10.85 9.34
N LEU A 11 8.83 -11.25 10.59
CA LEU A 11 9.77 -10.55 11.48
C LEU A 11 11.23 -10.63 10.99
N SER A 12 11.61 -11.74 10.35
CA SER A 12 12.95 -11.95 9.80
C SER A 12 13.16 -11.34 8.41
N ASN A 13 12.11 -10.85 7.77
CA ASN A 13 12.18 -10.35 6.39
C ASN A 13 12.99 -9.06 6.35
N LYS A 14 13.87 -8.96 5.38
CA LYS A 14 14.70 -7.78 5.09
C LYS A 14 14.81 -7.62 3.59
N GLN A 15 15.01 -6.39 3.13
CA GLN A 15 15.19 -6.08 1.71
C GLN A 15 14.10 -6.72 0.83
N THR A 16 12.84 -6.60 1.25
CA THR A 16 11.69 -7.13 0.52
C THR A 16 11.75 -6.69 -0.95
N PRO A 17 11.43 -7.57 -1.92
CA PRO A 17 11.63 -7.31 -3.34
C PRO A 17 10.55 -6.39 -3.93
N ALA A 18 10.20 -5.30 -3.24
CA ALA A 18 9.20 -4.33 -3.65
C ALA A 18 9.52 -3.61 -4.97
N TYR A 19 10.75 -3.73 -5.48
CA TYR A 19 11.15 -3.25 -6.80
C TYR A 19 10.59 -4.11 -7.95
N LEU A 20 10.07 -5.31 -7.65
CA LEU A 20 9.39 -6.20 -8.60
C LEU A 20 7.89 -5.91 -8.72
N GLU A 21 7.32 -5.09 -7.84
CA GLU A 21 5.90 -4.73 -7.91
C GLU A 21 5.64 -3.67 -9.02
N PRO A 22 4.40 -3.53 -9.51
CA PRO A 22 3.30 -4.48 -9.38
C PRO A 22 3.31 -5.56 -10.47
N ASP A 23 2.59 -6.65 -10.22
CA ASP A 23 2.05 -7.49 -11.28
C ASP A 23 0.83 -6.79 -11.91
N GLY A 24 0.57 -7.02 -13.20
CA GLY A 24 -0.53 -6.41 -13.94
C GLY A 24 -1.92 -6.79 -13.44
N THR A 25 -2.01 -7.78 -12.54
CA THR A 25 -3.26 -8.27 -11.94
C THR A 25 -3.39 -7.93 -10.45
N ASP A 26 -2.43 -7.21 -9.87
CA ASP A 26 -2.42 -6.90 -8.44
C ASP A 26 -3.57 -5.98 -8.03
N PHE A 27 -4.28 -6.38 -6.97
CA PHE A 27 -5.18 -5.50 -6.20
C PHE A 27 -4.50 -4.90 -4.97
N LEU A 28 -3.50 -5.61 -4.44
CA LEU A 28 -2.84 -5.32 -3.19
C LEU A 28 -1.35 -5.30 -3.43
N SER A 29 -0.64 -4.36 -2.79
CA SER A 29 0.82 -4.34 -2.80
C SER A 29 1.33 -5.31 -1.73
N PRO A 30 1.97 -6.44 -2.07
CA PRO A 30 2.36 -7.44 -1.07
C PRO A 30 3.29 -6.87 -0.02
N SER A 31 4.27 -6.05 -0.40
CA SER A 31 5.20 -5.46 0.57
C SER A 31 4.50 -4.47 1.51
N LEU A 32 3.59 -3.64 0.98
CA LEU A 32 2.89 -2.65 1.79
C LEU A 32 1.85 -3.28 2.71
N GLU A 33 1.15 -4.33 2.28
CA GLU A 33 0.25 -5.10 3.14
C GLU A 33 1.00 -5.74 4.32
N ILE A 34 2.19 -6.30 4.06
CA ILE A 34 3.04 -6.83 5.14
C ILE A 34 3.45 -5.70 6.09
N ALA A 35 3.93 -4.57 5.57
CA ALA A 35 4.36 -3.45 6.40
C ALA A 35 3.20 -2.86 7.23
N ASP A 36 2.03 -2.65 6.64
CA ASP A 36 0.82 -2.18 7.34
C ASP A 36 0.37 -3.18 8.41
N LEU A 37 0.34 -4.48 8.11
CA LEU A 37 0.05 -5.52 9.11
C LEU A 37 1.02 -5.42 10.30
N MET A 38 2.31 -5.24 10.02
CA MET A 38 3.32 -5.17 11.07
C MET A 38 3.20 -3.92 11.95
N THR A 39 2.58 -2.83 11.47
CA THR A 39 2.22 -1.67 12.32
C THR A 39 1.26 -2.04 13.46
N ARG A 40 0.39 -3.03 13.25
CA ARG A 40 -0.61 -3.51 14.21
C ARG A 40 -0.10 -4.64 15.11
N VAL A 41 0.98 -5.30 14.69
CA VAL A 41 1.57 -6.47 15.36
C VAL A 41 2.70 -6.08 16.31
N LEU A 42 3.53 -5.12 15.91
CA LEU A 42 4.73 -4.70 16.65
C LEU A 42 4.44 -3.47 17.52
N SER A 43 5.20 -3.31 18.61
CA SER A 43 5.27 -2.01 19.29
C SER A 43 5.92 -0.96 18.36
N LYS A 44 5.68 0.33 18.61
CA LYS A 44 6.23 1.41 17.78
C LYS A 44 7.76 1.34 17.62
N THR A 45 8.48 1.01 18.69
CA THR A 45 9.95 0.88 18.68
C THR A 45 10.39 -0.36 17.89
N GLU A 46 9.73 -1.50 18.09
CA GLU A 46 10.02 -2.72 17.31
C GLU A 46 9.74 -2.49 15.82
N PHE A 47 8.61 -1.85 15.49
CA PHE A 47 8.22 -1.54 14.12
C PHE A 47 9.26 -0.66 13.43
N LEU A 48 9.69 0.43 14.08
CA LEU A 48 10.68 1.34 13.50
C LEU A 48 12.00 0.61 13.18
N ASN A 49 12.49 -0.21 14.12
CA ASN A 49 13.72 -0.98 13.92
C ASN A 49 13.57 -2.01 12.78
N TRP A 50 12.44 -2.71 12.72
CA TRP A 50 12.16 -3.69 11.67
C TRP A 50 12.01 -3.02 10.30
N PHE A 51 11.21 -1.95 10.22
CA PHE A 51 10.89 -1.23 8.99
C PHE A 51 12.14 -0.64 8.31
N ASN A 52 13.09 -0.14 9.09
CA ASN A 52 14.36 0.41 8.57
C ASN A 52 15.21 -0.62 7.80
N GLY A 53 15.03 -1.91 8.07
CA GLY A 53 15.68 -3.00 7.33
C GLY A 53 14.78 -3.69 6.30
N PHE A 54 13.48 -3.40 6.32
CA PHE A 54 12.51 -4.13 5.51
C PHE A 54 12.57 -3.73 4.04
N TYR A 55 12.71 -2.45 3.72
CA TYR A 55 12.78 -1.97 2.33
C TYR A 55 14.19 -1.57 1.88
N THR A 56 14.48 -1.76 0.59
CA THR A 56 15.60 -1.09 -0.08
C THR A 56 15.18 0.28 -0.64
N PRO A 57 16.10 1.22 -0.89
CA PRO A 57 15.78 2.48 -1.57
C PRO A 57 15.09 2.27 -2.92
N ALA A 58 15.51 1.27 -3.70
CA ALA A 58 14.87 0.90 -4.97
C ALA A 58 13.43 0.44 -4.77
N GLY A 59 13.19 -0.40 -3.74
CA GLY A 59 11.85 -0.84 -3.36
C GLY A 59 10.93 0.33 -3.00
N ILE A 60 11.40 1.23 -2.12
CA ILE A 60 10.67 2.45 -1.75
C ILE A 60 10.34 3.30 -2.99
N ASN A 61 11.33 3.59 -3.83
CA ASN A 61 11.11 4.40 -5.03
C ASN A 61 10.09 3.78 -5.98
N ASN A 62 9.96 2.45 -5.97
CA ASN A 62 9.04 1.75 -6.83
C ASN A 62 7.60 1.77 -6.32
N ILE A 63 7.35 1.47 -5.04
CA ILE A 63 5.99 1.48 -4.46
C ILE A 63 5.36 2.88 -4.38
N LEU A 64 6.18 3.94 -4.47
CA LEU A 64 5.71 5.33 -4.54
C LEU A 64 5.30 5.77 -5.95
N LYS A 65 5.45 4.90 -6.97
CA LYS A 65 4.95 5.17 -8.32
C LYS A 65 3.45 4.85 -8.39
N LEU A 66 2.70 5.77 -9.00
CA LEU A 66 1.29 5.56 -9.31
C LEU A 66 1.18 4.39 -10.32
N PRO A 67 0.34 3.37 -10.06
CA PRO A 67 0.06 2.33 -11.05
C PRO A 67 -0.51 2.93 -12.34
N VAL A 68 -0.11 2.36 -13.49
CA VAL A 68 -0.60 2.80 -14.80
C VAL A 68 -1.74 1.88 -15.22
N VAL A 69 -2.95 2.43 -15.31
CA VAL A 69 -4.13 1.70 -15.77
C VAL A 69 -4.36 2.03 -17.24
N SER A 70 -3.88 1.15 -18.13
CA SER A 70 -3.91 1.39 -19.58
C SER A 70 -5.30 1.24 -20.20
N ASP A 71 -6.11 0.33 -19.66
CA ASP A 71 -7.48 0.07 -20.11
C ASP A 71 -8.35 -0.26 -18.91
N ARG A 72 -9.39 0.55 -18.67
CA ARG A 72 -10.35 0.37 -17.56
C ARG A 72 -11.57 -0.46 -17.95
N SER A 73 -11.68 -0.88 -19.21
CA SER A 73 -12.66 -1.86 -19.66
C SER A 73 -12.13 -3.29 -19.56
N ASP A 74 -10.82 -3.46 -19.48
CA ASP A 74 -10.17 -4.73 -19.20
C ASP A 74 -10.34 -5.11 -17.72
N PHE A 75 -10.97 -6.26 -17.49
CA PHE A 75 -11.33 -6.75 -16.15
C PHE A 75 -10.12 -7.12 -15.28
N GLN A 76 -8.92 -7.29 -15.84
CA GLN A 76 -7.70 -7.53 -15.10
C GLN A 76 -6.95 -6.22 -14.82
N ILE A 77 -6.76 -5.39 -15.84
CA ILE A 77 -5.98 -4.15 -15.69
C ILE A 77 -6.66 -3.16 -14.75
N VAL A 78 -8.00 -3.16 -14.67
CA VAL A 78 -8.75 -2.33 -13.70
C VAL A 78 -8.38 -2.65 -12.23
N HIS A 79 -7.79 -3.80 -11.93
CA HIS A 79 -7.28 -4.13 -10.59
C HIS A 79 -6.25 -3.11 -10.09
N LEU A 80 -5.52 -2.47 -11.01
CA LEU A 80 -4.50 -1.49 -10.67
C LEU A 80 -5.06 -0.18 -10.08
N ASP A 81 -6.35 0.12 -10.29
CA ASP A 81 -7.04 1.17 -9.52
C ASP A 81 -7.22 0.71 -8.06
N GLY A 82 -7.55 -0.57 -7.83
CA GLY A 82 -7.57 -1.19 -6.51
C GLY A 82 -6.20 -1.16 -5.81
N LEU A 83 -5.14 -1.48 -6.57
CA LEU A 83 -3.77 -1.36 -6.11
C LEU A 83 -3.42 0.07 -5.70
N SER A 84 -3.82 1.06 -6.49
CA SER A 84 -3.56 2.47 -6.17
C SER A 84 -4.20 2.85 -4.83
N LEU A 85 -5.46 2.46 -4.60
CA LEU A 85 -6.17 2.69 -3.34
C LEU A 85 -5.54 1.91 -2.17
N SER A 86 -5.13 0.66 -2.39
CA SER A 86 -4.50 -0.16 -1.36
C SER A 86 -3.14 0.35 -0.92
N ARG A 87 -2.33 0.79 -1.89
CA ARG A 87 -1.09 1.50 -1.60
C ARG A 87 -1.34 2.77 -0.80
N ALA A 88 -2.37 3.54 -1.15
CA ALA A 88 -2.66 4.79 -0.45
C ALA A 88 -2.94 4.58 1.04
N TRP A 89 -3.81 3.63 1.41
CA TRP A 89 -4.10 3.39 2.82
C TRP A 89 -2.88 2.85 3.57
N CYS A 90 -2.15 1.91 2.97
CA CYS A 90 -0.98 1.30 3.60
C CYS A 90 0.09 2.35 3.87
N LEU A 91 0.39 3.19 2.87
CA LEU A 91 1.37 4.27 2.99
C LEU A 91 0.98 5.25 4.10
N LYS A 92 -0.30 5.63 4.18
CA LYS A 92 -0.83 6.52 5.23
C LYS A 92 -0.67 5.90 6.62
N ASN A 93 -1.04 4.64 6.79
CA ASN A 93 -0.95 3.94 8.07
C ASN A 93 0.51 3.75 8.53
N ILE A 94 1.39 3.36 7.62
CA ILE A 94 2.82 3.23 7.90
C ILE A 94 3.39 4.59 8.29
N ALA A 95 3.09 5.66 7.55
CA ALA A 95 3.57 7.01 7.84
C ALA A 95 3.18 7.52 9.24
N LYS A 96 1.98 7.15 9.74
CA LYS A 96 1.54 7.49 11.11
C LYS A 96 2.45 6.87 12.19
N GLN A 97 3.00 5.68 11.94
CA GLN A 97 3.91 5.02 12.89
C GLN A 97 5.33 5.60 12.89
N LEU A 98 5.73 6.26 11.80
CA LEU A 98 7.07 6.83 11.67
C LEU A 98 7.21 8.14 12.49
N PRO A 99 8.38 8.39 13.10
CA PRO A 99 8.66 9.65 13.78
C PRO A 99 8.67 10.83 12.80
N ALA A 100 8.47 12.05 13.30
CA ALA A 100 8.34 13.26 12.48
C ALA A 100 9.54 13.48 11.53
N GLY A 101 10.76 13.20 12.00
CA GLY A 101 12.00 13.34 11.21
C GLY A 101 12.33 12.14 10.30
N HIS A 102 11.47 11.12 10.22
CA HIS A 102 11.77 9.96 9.39
C HIS A 102 11.73 10.33 7.89
N PRO A 103 12.75 9.97 7.09
CA PRO A 103 12.86 10.41 5.69
C PRO A 103 11.69 9.97 4.79
N TYR A 104 10.98 8.90 5.17
CA TYR A 104 9.85 8.37 4.41
C TYR A 104 8.48 8.87 4.85
N LYS A 105 8.36 9.51 6.03
CA LYS A 105 7.04 9.91 6.55
C LYS A 105 6.31 10.85 5.59
N ASN A 106 6.94 11.96 5.22
CA ASN A 106 6.32 12.95 4.32
C ASN A 106 6.16 12.38 2.90
N LYS A 107 7.12 11.58 2.41
CA LYS A 107 7.04 10.95 1.09
C LYS A 107 5.82 10.02 0.97
N PHE A 108 5.57 9.24 2.01
CA PHE A 108 4.45 8.30 2.05
C PHE A 108 3.11 9.01 2.11
N MET A 109 3.00 10.06 2.93
CA MET A 109 1.78 10.88 2.98
C MET A 109 1.48 11.53 1.62
N LEU A 110 2.48 12.16 0.99
CA LEU A 110 2.31 12.80 -0.33
C LEU A 110 1.93 11.80 -1.43
N ALA A 111 2.54 10.61 -1.42
CA ALA A 111 2.19 9.56 -2.38
C ALA A 111 0.77 9.03 -2.15
N ALA A 112 0.39 8.80 -0.89
CA ALA A 112 -0.96 8.37 -0.54
C ALA A 112 -2.02 9.37 -1.02
N ASP A 113 -1.81 10.67 -0.76
CA ASP A 113 -2.73 11.73 -1.19
C ASP A 113 -2.82 11.78 -2.73
N LYS A 114 -1.68 11.67 -3.42
CA LYS A 114 -1.64 11.62 -4.88
C LYS A 114 -2.42 10.41 -5.43
N PHE A 115 -2.25 9.23 -4.84
CA PHE A 115 -2.92 8.01 -5.30
C PHE A 115 -4.44 8.12 -5.13
N LEU A 116 -4.90 8.62 -3.98
CA LEU A 116 -6.32 8.90 -3.75
C LEU A 116 -6.90 9.90 -4.76
N GLN A 117 -6.23 11.05 -4.92
CA GLN A 117 -6.70 12.10 -5.83
C GLN A 117 -6.82 11.62 -7.28
N GLN A 118 -5.89 10.78 -7.73
CA GLN A 118 -5.88 10.28 -9.11
C GLN A 118 -6.85 9.11 -9.32
N THR A 119 -7.13 8.30 -8.30
CA THR A 119 -7.93 7.09 -8.47
C THR A 119 -9.40 7.26 -8.10
N ILE A 120 -9.76 8.11 -7.12
CA ILE A 120 -11.15 8.33 -6.70
C ILE A 120 -12.10 8.65 -7.88
N PRO A 121 -11.74 9.51 -8.86
CA PRO A 121 -12.62 9.80 -9.98
C PRO A 121 -12.99 8.58 -10.84
N HIS A 122 -12.22 7.49 -10.76
CA HIS A 122 -12.41 6.28 -11.57
C HIS A 122 -13.21 5.18 -10.85
N VAL A 123 -13.47 5.33 -9.55
CA VAL A 123 -14.16 4.33 -8.70
C VAL A 123 -15.63 4.10 -9.09
N THR A 124 -16.25 5.05 -9.79
CA THR A 124 -17.66 5.00 -10.22
C THR A 124 -17.81 5.33 -11.70
N SER A 125 -16.85 4.89 -12.51
CA SER A 125 -16.75 5.30 -13.92
C SER A 125 -17.76 4.61 -14.86
N GLY A 126 -18.65 3.78 -14.32
CA GLY A 126 -19.73 3.12 -15.07
C GLY A 126 -19.35 1.75 -15.62
N ASN A 127 -18.17 1.23 -15.27
CA ASN A 127 -17.70 -0.08 -15.70
C ASN A 127 -17.86 -1.09 -14.55
N TYR A 128 -18.77 -2.07 -14.74
CA TYR A 128 -19.04 -3.11 -13.74
C TYR A 128 -17.75 -3.77 -13.23
N GLY A 129 -16.73 -3.93 -14.09
CA GLY A 129 -15.45 -4.57 -13.75
C GLY A 129 -14.72 -4.00 -12.54
N GLY A 130 -14.87 -2.70 -12.27
CA GLY A 130 -14.26 -2.03 -11.12
C GLY A 130 -15.29 -1.58 -10.08
N ASP A 131 -16.40 -0.99 -10.53
CA ASP A 131 -17.29 -0.19 -9.69
C ASP A 131 -17.87 -0.95 -8.47
N HIS A 132 -18.13 -2.26 -8.61
CA HIS A 132 -18.76 -3.04 -7.53
C HIS A 132 -17.84 -3.34 -6.34
N TRP A 133 -16.52 -3.29 -6.52
CA TRP A 133 -15.55 -3.57 -5.44
C TRP A 133 -14.63 -2.37 -5.13
N LEU A 134 -14.31 -1.50 -6.11
CA LEU A 134 -13.46 -0.33 -5.91
C LEU A 134 -14.03 0.62 -4.85
N ALA A 135 -15.36 0.73 -4.73
CA ALA A 135 -16.00 1.53 -3.71
C ALA A 135 -15.60 1.11 -2.28
N SER A 136 -15.44 -0.20 -2.04
CA SER A 136 -15.01 -0.71 -0.73
C SER A 136 -13.56 -0.33 -0.41
N PHE A 137 -12.67 -0.38 -1.41
CA PHE A 137 -11.28 0.05 -1.30
C PHE A 137 -11.19 1.56 -1.03
N ALA A 138 -11.97 2.36 -1.76
CA ALA A 138 -12.01 3.80 -1.61
C ALA A 138 -12.50 4.22 -0.22
N VAL A 139 -13.59 3.62 0.27
CA VAL A 139 -14.09 3.86 1.63
C VAL A 139 -13.03 3.54 2.67
N TYR A 140 -12.37 2.38 2.56
CA TYR A 140 -11.30 2.02 3.49
C TYR A 140 -10.14 3.01 3.44
N ALA A 141 -9.70 3.41 2.24
CA ALA A 141 -8.58 4.33 2.07
C ALA A 141 -8.86 5.75 2.59
N ILE A 142 -10.09 6.24 2.43
CA ILE A 142 -10.51 7.58 2.85
C ILE A 142 -10.74 7.61 4.37
N PHE A 143 -11.48 6.63 4.91
CA PHE A 143 -12.04 6.70 6.26
C PHE A 143 -11.28 5.89 7.31
N GLN A 144 -10.23 5.13 6.95
CA GLN A 144 -9.32 4.57 7.94
C GLN A 144 -8.53 5.67 8.67
N ASN A 145 -8.91 5.88 9.93
CA ASN A 145 -8.21 6.71 10.90
C ASN A 145 -7.26 5.89 11.77
#